data_AF-A0AB74M2Q8-F1
#
_entry.id   AF-A0AB74M2Q8-F1
#
_cell.length_a   1.000
_cell.length_b   1.000
_cell.length_c   1.000
_cell.angle_alpha   90.00
_cell.angle_beta   90.00
_cell.angle_gamma   90.00
#
_symmetry.space_group_name_H-M   'P 1'
#
loop_
_entity.id
_entity.type
_entity.pdbx_description
1 polymer ?
#
loop_
_entity_poly.entity_id
_entity_poly.type
_entity_poly.pdbx_seq_one_letter_code
_entity_poly.pdbx_strand_id
1 'polypeptide(L)'
;MSSLQLRGRPWPRFVLGFPGRVIALGLSFALLIHAPTIYALVSLSAIGWGLSAFLVLSEEFEAANIARCRAERDVCEAVAELRLAQGRISSLTAELIDARALRCSVQNDDDSLFRKVGLHPQCPAFVIAAARRAYRLNLHPDRHPDNLKQHAHARFVAAEQIFEEITSSR
;
A
#
# COMPACT_ATOMS: atom_id res chain seq x y z
N MET A 1 -57.79 52.04 -8.18
CA MET A 1 -58.66 51.53 -7.08
C MET A 1 -59.87 50.88 -7.71
N SER A 2 -59.88 49.55 -7.84
CA SER A 2 -61.03 48.78 -8.36
C SER A 2 -61.19 47.53 -7.50
N SER A 3 -62.17 47.58 -6.60
CA SER A 3 -62.53 46.53 -5.66
C SER A 3 -63.34 45.42 -6.36
N LEU A 4 -62.74 44.25 -6.54
CA LEU A 4 -63.43 43.03 -6.97
C LEU A 4 -64.27 42.49 -5.80
N GLN A 5 -65.54 42.86 -5.76
CA GLN A 5 -66.54 42.25 -4.87
C GLN A 5 -66.89 40.84 -5.35
N LEU A 6 -66.27 39.82 -4.75
CA LEU A 6 -66.72 38.43 -4.81
C LEU A 6 -68.09 38.32 -4.11
N ARG A 7 -69.18 38.54 -4.87
CA ARG A 7 -70.54 38.23 -4.43
C ARG A 7 -70.65 36.71 -4.24
N GLY A 8 -70.63 36.28 -2.98
CA GLY A 8 -70.94 34.90 -2.59
C GLY A 8 -72.33 34.50 -3.09
N ARG A 9 -72.37 33.62 -4.08
CA ARG A 9 -73.62 32.97 -4.49
C ARG A 9 -74.05 32.03 -3.34
N PRO A 10 -75.28 32.14 -2.79
CA PRO A 10 -75.74 31.21 -1.79
C PRO A 10 -75.82 29.82 -2.44
N TRP A 11 -75.12 28.85 -1.84
CA TRP A 11 -75.22 27.46 -2.25
C TRP A 11 -76.71 27.05 -2.26
N PRO A 12 -77.19 26.35 -3.30
CA PRO A 12 -78.56 25.86 -3.31
C PRO A 12 -78.76 24.98 -2.09
N ARG A 13 -79.64 25.42 -1.19
CA ARG A 13 -80.11 24.62 -0.05
C ARG A 13 -80.97 23.51 -0.63
N PHE A 14 -80.33 22.44 -1.09
CA PHE A 14 -81.01 21.18 -1.37
C PHE A 14 -81.55 20.66 -0.04
N VAL A 15 -82.79 21.03 0.28
CA VAL A 15 -83.56 20.40 1.34
C VAL A 15 -83.80 18.98 0.85
N LEU A 16 -82.92 18.07 1.30
CA LEU A 16 -83.03 16.65 1.00
C LEU A 16 -84.42 16.19 1.46
N GLY A 17 -85.33 15.97 0.51
CA GLY A 17 -86.65 15.44 0.80
C GLY A 17 -86.55 14.10 1.53
N PHE A 18 -87.66 13.68 2.14
CA PHE A 18 -87.79 12.43 2.89
C PHE A 18 -87.04 11.22 2.31
N PRO A 19 -87.04 10.93 0.98
CA PRO A 19 -86.31 9.77 0.44
C PRO A 19 -84.78 9.91 0.50
N GLY A 20 -84.23 11.12 0.36
CA GLY A 20 -82.78 11.30 0.35
C GLY A 20 -82.14 11.08 1.73
N ARG A 21 -82.85 11.36 2.81
CA ARG A 21 -82.37 11.13 4.18
C ARG A 21 -82.24 9.64 4.51
N VAL A 22 -83.17 8.82 4.02
CA VAL A 22 -83.13 7.37 4.22
C VAL A 22 -81.94 6.75 3.48
N ILE A 23 -81.68 7.20 2.25
CA ILE A 23 -80.52 6.75 1.47
C ILE A 23 -79.20 7.15 2.16
N ALA A 24 -79.10 8.38 2.66
CA ALA A 24 -77.91 8.87 3.37
C ALA A 24 -77.63 8.10 4.67
N LEU A 25 -78.67 7.73 5.43
CA LEU A 25 -78.53 6.91 6.64
C LEU A 25 -78.14 5.47 6.30
N GLY A 26 -78.73 4.88 5.26
CA GLY A 26 -78.36 3.54 4.78
C GLY A 26 -76.90 3.44 4.34
N LEU A 27 -76.41 4.44 3.60
CA LEU A 27 -75.00 4.50 3.17
C LEU A 27 -74.05 4.69 4.36
N SER A 28 -74.39 5.57 5.31
CA SER A 28 -73.61 5.77 6.52
C SER A 28 -73.50 4.49 7.36
N PHE A 29 -74.60 3.73 7.47
CA PHE A 29 -74.63 2.48 8.22
C PHE A 29 -73.84 1.37 7.52
N ALA A 30 -73.95 1.25 6.19
CA ALA A 30 -73.13 0.32 5.41
C ALA A 30 -71.62 0.63 5.54
N LEU A 31 -71.24 1.90 5.50
CA LEU A 31 -69.85 2.34 5.74
C LEU A 31 -69.38 1.98 7.14
N LEU A 32 -70.22 2.15 8.16
CA LEU A 32 -69.87 1.80 9.55
C LEU A 32 -69.64 0.29 9.71
N ILE A 33 -70.44 -0.54 9.04
CA ILE A 33 -70.30 -2.00 9.04
C ILE A 33 -69.01 -2.43 8.30
N HIS A 34 -68.67 -1.80 7.18
CA HIS A 34 -67.52 -2.19 6.36
C HIS A 34 -66.21 -1.48 6.71
N ALA A 35 -66.24 -0.40 7.49
CA ALA A 35 -65.03 0.28 7.98
C ALA A 35 -64.01 -0.66 8.67
N PRO A 36 -64.39 -1.55 9.60
CA PRO A 36 -63.42 -2.43 10.26
C PRO A 36 -62.80 -3.45 9.28
N THR A 37 -63.55 -3.95 8.30
CA THR A 37 -63.02 -4.90 7.32
C THR A 37 -62.04 -4.21 6.38
N ILE A 38 -62.34 -3.00 5.92
CA ILE A 38 -61.43 -2.19 5.11
C ILE A 38 -60.14 -1.90 5.89
N TYR A 39 -60.25 -1.48 7.16
CA TYR A 39 -59.09 -1.24 8.01
C TYR A 39 -58.21 -2.48 8.19
N ALA A 40 -58.82 -3.65 8.44
CA ALA A 40 -58.10 -4.91 8.57
C ALA A 40 -57.36 -5.31 7.28
N LEU A 41 -57.96 -5.09 6.10
CA LEU A 41 -57.29 -5.38 4.83
C LEU A 41 -56.10 -4.45 4.58
N VAL A 42 -56.24 -3.16 4.89
CA VAL A 42 -55.14 -2.19 4.75
C VAL A 42 -54.01 -2.51 5.72
N SER A 43 -54.31 -2.87 6.98
CA SER A 43 -53.28 -3.21 7.96
C SER A 43 -52.56 -4.51 7.60
N LEU A 44 -53.27 -5.55 7.16
CA LEU A 44 -52.66 -6.79 6.67
C LEU A 44 -51.78 -6.55 5.45
N SER A 45 -52.23 -5.72 4.51
CA SER A 45 -51.40 -5.32 3.37
C SER A 45 -50.13 -4.61 3.85
N ALA A 46 -50.24 -3.63 4.75
CA ALA A 46 -49.08 -2.90 5.26
C ALA A 46 -48.09 -3.82 6.00
N ILE A 47 -48.59 -4.77 6.80
CA ILE A 47 -47.76 -5.78 7.47
C ILE A 47 -47.07 -6.69 6.44
N GLY A 48 -47.80 -7.15 5.42
CA GLY A 48 -47.22 -7.97 4.36
C GLY A 48 -46.10 -7.27 3.61
N TRP A 49 -46.30 -5.99 3.26
CA TRP A 49 -45.26 -5.15 2.65
C TRP A 49 -44.06 -4.96 3.61
N GLY A 50 -44.32 -4.70 4.88
CA GLY A 50 -43.27 -4.56 5.90
C GLY A 50 -42.43 -5.83 6.08
N LEU A 51 -43.08 -6.99 6.17
CA LEU A 51 -42.41 -8.29 6.26
C LEU A 51 -41.61 -8.60 5.00
N SER A 52 -42.17 -8.35 3.82
CA SER A 52 -41.47 -8.54 2.54
C SER A 52 -40.22 -7.66 2.46
N ALA A 53 -40.33 -6.38 2.83
CA ALA A 53 -39.18 -5.47 2.84
C ALA A 53 -38.14 -5.88 3.88
N PHE A 54 -38.58 -6.33 5.06
CA PHE A 54 -37.69 -6.83 6.10
C PHE A 54 -36.90 -8.07 5.66
N LEU A 55 -37.56 -9.02 4.98
CA LEU A 55 -36.88 -10.21 4.46
C LEU A 55 -35.80 -9.85 3.44
N VAL A 56 -36.10 -8.97 2.48
CA VAL A 56 -35.12 -8.50 1.49
C VAL A 56 -33.93 -7.80 2.17
N LEU A 57 -34.21 -6.90 3.12
CA LEU A 57 -33.15 -6.21 3.88
C LEU A 57 -32.30 -7.19 4.71
N SER A 58 -32.90 -8.25 5.24
CA SER A 58 -32.17 -9.27 6.00
C SER A 58 -31.21 -10.07 5.11
N GLU A 59 -31.62 -10.44 3.90
CA GLU A 59 -30.75 -11.13 2.94
C GLU A 59 -29.56 -10.26 2.50
N GLU A 60 -29.81 -8.97 2.22
CA GLU A 60 -28.74 -8.02 1.88
C GLU A 60 -27.75 -7.84 3.03
N PHE A 61 -28.25 -7.77 4.26
CA PHE A 61 -27.42 -7.64 5.46
C PHE A 61 -26.55 -8.89 5.69
N GLU A 62 -27.11 -10.08 5.49
CA GLU A 62 -26.35 -11.34 5.56
C GLU A 62 -25.27 -11.41 4.48
N ALA A 63 -25.60 -11.06 3.23
CA ALA A 63 -24.64 -11.03 2.14
C ALA A 63 -23.50 -10.03 2.41
N ALA A 64 -23.82 -8.84 2.92
CA ALA A 64 -22.84 -7.84 3.30
C ALA A 64 -21.93 -8.30 4.44
N ASN A 65 -22.48 -8.98 5.45
CA ASN A 65 -21.69 -9.55 6.55
C ASN A 65 -20.77 -10.66 6.08
N ILE A 66 -21.23 -11.55 5.19
CA ILE A 66 -20.38 -12.60 4.61
C ILE A 66 -19.25 -11.98 3.79
N ALA A 67 -19.54 -10.94 2.99
CA ALA A 67 -18.52 -10.23 2.22
C ALA A 67 -17.49 -9.57 3.14
N ARG A 68 -17.93 -8.93 4.23
CA ARG A 68 -17.05 -8.34 5.25
C ARG A 68 -16.16 -9.40 5.91
N CYS A 69 -16.72 -10.54 6.32
CA CYS A 69 -15.93 -11.62 6.92
C CYS A 69 -14.89 -12.20 5.96
N ARG A 70 -15.17 -12.25 4.65
CA ARG A 70 -14.18 -12.66 3.64
C ARG A 70 -13.06 -11.64 3.53
N ALA A 71 -13.41 -10.35 3.39
CA ALA A 71 -12.41 -9.28 3.33
C ALA A 71 -11.51 -9.25 4.58
N GLU A 72 -12.06 -9.43 5.78
CA GLU A 72 -11.27 -9.50 7.02
C GLU A 72 -10.33 -10.71 7.04
N ARG A 73 -10.74 -11.86 6.49
CA ARG A 73 -9.86 -13.03 6.34
C ARG A 73 -8.75 -12.80 5.34
N ASP A 74 -9.06 -12.24 4.17
CA ASP A 74 -8.07 -11.95 3.13
C ASP A 74 -7.01 -10.97 3.64
N VAL A 75 -7.42 -9.95 4.43
CA VAL A 75 -6.48 -9.04 5.10
C VAL A 75 -5.61 -9.78 6.11
N CYS A 76 -6.18 -10.66 6.94
CA CYS A 76 -5.40 -11.46 7.89
C CYS A 76 -4.38 -12.36 7.20
N GLU A 77 -4.76 -12.99 6.09
CA GLU A 77 -3.90 -13.85 5.28
C GLU A 77 -2.76 -13.06 4.66
N ALA A 78 -3.06 -11.94 3.99
CA ALA A 78 -2.04 -11.06 3.42
C ALA A 78 -1.05 -10.53 4.48
N VAL A 79 -1.53 -10.20 5.68
CA VAL A 79 -0.66 -9.79 6.81
C VAL A 79 0.23 -10.94 7.28
N ALA A 80 -0.27 -12.17 7.32
CA ALA A 80 0.52 -13.34 7.69
C ALA A 80 1.63 -13.61 6.65
N GLU A 81 1.30 -13.56 5.36
CA GLU A 81 2.28 -13.70 4.27
C GLU A 81 3.37 -12.62 4.33
N LEU A 82 2.98 -11.36 4.56
CA LEU A 82 3.93 -10.26 4.68
C LEU A 82 4.91 -10.47 5.83
N ARG A 83 4.44 -10.97 6.98
CA ARG A 83 5.32 -11.30 8.12
C ARG A 83 6.30 -12.42 7.78
N LEU A 84 5.86 -13.47 7.06
CA LEU A 84 6.74 -14.54 6.62
C LEU A 84 7.81 -14.04 5.64
N ALA A 85 7.42 -13.20 4.68
CA ALA A 85 8.35 -12.59 3.73
C ALA A 85 9.37 -11.70 4.43
N GLN A 86 8.95 -10.86 5.38
CA GLN A 86 9.85 -10.04 6.19
C GLN A 86 10.82 -10.88 7.02
N GLY A 87 10.35 -11.97 7.62
CA GLY A 87 11.20 -12.94 8.31
C GLY A 87 12.28 -13.51 7.39
N ARG A 88 11.91 -13.92 6.18
CA ARG A 88 12.87 -14.44 5.19
C ARG A 88 13.89 -13.40 4.75
N ILE A 89 13.47 -12.15 4.53
CA ILE A 89 14.38 -11.05 4.22
C ILE A 89 15.38 -10.85 5.37
N SER A 90 14.91 -10.81 6.62
CA SER A 90 15.79 -10.65 7.78
C SER A 90 16.84 -11.77 7.89
N SER A 91 16.44 -13.04 7.69
CA SER A 91 17.36 -14.19 7.66
C SER A 91 18.41 -14.04 6.57
N LEU A 92 17.98 -13.79 5.33
CA LEU A 92 18.90 -13.64 4.19
C LEU A 92 19.83 -12.45 4.36
N THR A 93 19.36 -11.35 4.97
CA THR A 93 20.23 -10.20 5.26
C THR A 93 21.28 -10.54 6.31
N ALA A 94 20.94 -11.32 7.34
CA ALA A 94 21.90 -11.78 8.32
C ALA A 94 22.95 -12.71 7.68
N GLU A 95 22.51 -13.69 6.89
CA GLU A 95 23.39 -14.61 6.15
C GLU A 95 24.34 -13.86 5.20
N LEU A 96 23.84 -12.81 4.50
CA LEU A 96 24.68 -11.99 3.64
C LEU A 96 25.71 -11.16 4.41
N ILE A 97 25.35 -10.66 5.59
CA ILE A 97 26.29 -9.94 6.46
C ILE A 97 27.38 -10.90 6.93
N ASP A 98 27.02 -12.10 7.38
CA ASP A 98 27.96 -13.13 7.83
C ASP A 98 28.88 -13.58 6.69
N ALA A 99 28.32 -13.86 5.51
CA ALA A 99 29.10 -14.22 4.33
C ALA A 99 30.07 -13.10 3.90
N ARG A 100 29.65 -11.84 4.01
CA ARG A 100 30.52 -10.68 3.75
C ARG A 100 31.62 -10.55 4.80
N ALA A 101 31.30 -10.76 6.07
CA ALA A 101 32.29 -10.72 7.15
C ALA A 101 33.37 -11.80 6.96
N LEU A 102 32.96 -13.03 6.61
CA LEU A 102 33.87 -14.12 6.26
C LEU A 102 34.72 -13.80 5.03
N ARG A 103 34.14 -13.15 4.02
CA ARG A 103 34.90 -12.75 2.82
C ARG A 103 35.93 -11.66 3.11
N CYS A 104 35.56 -10.66 3.91
CA CYS A 104 36.46 -9.58 4.31
C CYS A 104 37.64 -10.10 5.14
N SER A 105 37.42 -11.05 6.06
CA SER A 105 38.52 -11.61 6.86
C SER A 105 39.53 -12.37 6.00
N VAL A 106 39.08 -13.09 4.96
CA VAL A 106 39.97 -13.83 4.04
C VAL A 106 40.73 -12.90 3.08
N GLN A 107 40.15 -11.76 2.69
CA GLN A 107 40.78 -10.86 1.71
C GLN A 107 41.76 -9.85 2.32
N ASN A 108 41.72 -9.56 3.62
CA ASN A 108 42.39 -8.39 4.18
C ASN A 108 43.93 -8.41 4.16
N ASP A 109 44.57 -9.58 4.21
CA ASP A 109 46.04 -9.63 4.27
C ASP A 109 46.68 -9.44 2.88
N ASP A 110 46.19 -10.13 1.85
CA ASP A 110 46.73 -9.98 0.49
C ASP A 110 46.19 -8.73 -0.22
N ASP A 111 44.91 -8.34 -0.05
CA ASP A 111 44.36 -7.14 -0.71
C ASP A 111 45.06 -5.86 -0.27
N SER A 112 45.60 -5.82 0.95
CA SER A 112 46.29 -4.66 1.53
C SER A 112 47.45 -4.17 0.64
N LEU A 113 48.30 -5.09 0.17
CA LEU A 113 49.48 -4.74 -0.61
C LEU A 113 49.11 -4.31 -2.03
N PHE A 114 48.25 -5.07 -2.71
CA PHE A 114 47.80 -4.75 -4.07
C PHE A 114 47.03 -3.42 -4.11
N ARG A 115 46.19 -3.12 -3.11
CA ARG A 115 45.48 -1.83 -3.02
C ARG A 115 46.40 -0.62 -2.85
N LYS A 116 47.52 -0.75 -2.11
CA LYS A 116 48.49 0.35 -1.94
C LYS A 116 49.09 0.83 -3.27
N VAL A 117 49.19 -0.05 -4.27
CA VAL A 117 49.69 0.25 -5.62
C VAL A 117 48.58 0.33 -6.68
N GLY A 118 47.30 0.30 -6.27
CA GLY A 118 46.14 0.39 -7.16
C GLY A 118 45.94 -0.83 -8.06
N LEU A 119 46.43 -2.00 -7.66
CA LEU A 119 46.28 -3.27 -8.37
C LEU A 119 45.25 -4.18 -7.69
N HIS A 120 44.72 -5.13 -8.46
CA HIS A 120 43.87 -6.20 -7.94
C HIS A 120 44.73 -7.44 -7.60
N PRO A 121 44.44 -8.20 -6.52
CA PRO A 121 45.21 -9.41 -6.15
C PRO A 121 45.29 -10.44 -7.27
N GLN A 122 44.23 -10.57 -8.08
CA GLN A 122 44.18 -11.49 -9.21
C GLN A 122 44.83 -10.93 -10.50
N CYS A 123 45.59 -9.83 -10.43
CA CYS A 123 46.19 -9.28 -11.64
C CYS A 123 47.30 -10.21 -12.19
N PRO A 124 47.36 -10.40 -13.52
CA PRO A 124 48.38 -11.26 -14.12
C PRO A 124 49.77 -10.62 -14.02
N ALA A 125 50.82 -11.44 -13.99
CA ALA A 125 52.20 -11.00 -13.72
C ALA A 125 52.69 -9.89 -14.66
N PHE A 126 52.26 -9.90 -15.93
CA PHE A 126 52.64 -8.86 -16.89
C PHE A 126 52.05 -7.48 -16.54
N VAL A 127 50.88 -7.41 -15.91
CA VAL A 127 50.27 -6.15 -15.44
C VAL A 127 51.05 -5.58 -14.27
N ILE A 128 51.51 -6.43 -13.34
CA ILE A 128 52.37 -6.02 -12.22
C ILE A 128 53.67 -5.42 -12.77
N ALA A 129 54.31 -6.09 -13.72
CA ALA A 129 55.53 -5.60 -14.35
C ALA A 129 55.31 -4.26 -15.09
N ALA A 130 54.19 -4.12 -15.81
CA ALA A 130 53.83 -2.87 -16.48
C ALA A 130 53.56 -1.73 -15.49
N ALA A 131 52.82 -2.01 -14.41
CA ALA A 131 52.55 -1.05 -13.35
C ALA A 131 53.83 -0.60 -12.64
N ARG A 132 54.72 -1.53 -12.28
CA ARG A 132 56.04 -1.21 -11.69
C ARG A 132 56.84 -0.28 -12.59
N ARG A 133 56.88 -0.55 -13.91
CA ARG A 133 57.53 0.34 -14.89
C ARG A 133 56.89 1.72 -14.94
N ALA A 134 55.55 1.80 -14.96
CA ALA A 134 54.84 3.08 -14.95
C ALA A 134 55.11 3.89 -13.67
N TYR A 135 55.14 3.24 -12.51
CA TYR A 135 55.49 3.86 -11.23
C TYR A 135 56.93 4.39 -11.23
N ARG A 136 57.89 3.63 -11.74
CA ARG A 136 59.28 4.09 -11.88
C ARG A 136 59.40 5.34 -12.74
N LEU A 137 58.65 5.41 -13.83
CA LEU A 137 58.64 6.57 -14.71
C LEU A 137 57.99 7.80 -14.07
N ASN A 138 56.94 7.61 -13.27
CA ASN A 138 56.17 8.71 -12.68
C ASN A 138 56.76 9.25 -11.37
N LEU A 139 57.41 8.41 -10.56
CA LEU A 139 57.98 8.79 -9.27
C LEU A 139 59.51 8.93 -9.30
N HIS A 140 60.14 8.96 -10.48
CA HIS A 140 61.59 9.08 -10.59
C HIS A 140 62.08 10.40 -9.96
N PRO A 141 63.08 10.39 -9.06
CA PRO A 141 63.53 11.60 -8.37
C PRO A 141 64.02 12.70 -9.34
N ASP A 142 64.59 12.31 -10.48
CA ASP A 142 65.07 13.26 -11.50
C ASP A 142 63.96 14.07 -12.19
N ARG A 143 62.70 13.64 -12.11
CA ARG A 143 61.57 14.36 -12.71
C ARG A 143 60.97 15.40 -11.77
N HIS A 144 61.45 15.49 -10.53
CA HIS A 144 60.93 16.39 -9.52
C HIS A 144 61.92 17.54 -9.22
N PRO A 145 61.41 18.74 -8.90
CA PRO A 145 62.26 19.87 -8.50
C PRO A 145 62.99 19.58 -7.19
N ASP A 146 64.14 20.23 -6.97
CA ASP A 146 65.06 19.92 -5.87
C ASP A 146 64.42 19.91 -4.47
N ASN A 147 63.45 20.79 -4.24
CA ASN A 147 62.70 20.87 -2.99
C ASN A 147 61.77 19.68 -2.73
N LEU A 148 61.42 18.88 -3.75
CA LEU A 148 60.55 17.71 -3.64
C LEU A 148 61.28 16.38 -3.85
N LYS A 149 62.57 16.39 -4.20
CA LYS A 149 63.36 15.19 -4.49
C LYS A 149 63.37 14.18 -3.36
N GLN A 150 63.51 14.64 -2.11
CA GLN A 150 63.53 13.75 -0.95
C GLN A 150 62.17 13.03 -0.76
N HIS A 151 61.06 13.75 -0.91
CA HIS A 151 59.72 13.16 -0.82
C HIS A 151 59.43 12.21 -1.99
N ALA A 152 59.86 12.56 -3.21
CA ALA A 152 59.73 11.69 -4.38
C ALA A 152 60.53 10.39 -4.21
N HIS A 153 61.77 10.49 -3.73
CA HIS A 153 62.62 9.34 -3.44
C HIS A 153 61.99 8.42 -2.38
N ALA A 154 61.49 8.98 -1.28
CA ALA A 154 60.81 8.20 -0.25
C ALA A 154 59.59 7.44 -0.80
N ARG A 155 58.77 8.09 -1.65
CA ARG A 155 57.61 7.46 -2.30
C ARG A 155 58.02 6.38 -3.30
N PHE A 156 59.10 6.61 -4.05
CA PHE A 156 59.65 5.64 -4.99
C PHE A 156 60.11 4.37 -4.27
N VAL A 157 60.90 4.51 -3.20
CA VAL A 157 61.41 3.37 -2.41
C VAL A 157 60.24 2.60 -1.78
N ALA A 158 59.27 3.30 -1.20
CA ALA A 158 58.09 2.66 -0.62
C ALA A 158 57.29 1.85 -1.66
N ALA A 159 57.09 2.41 -2.86
CA ALA A 159 56.39 1.70 -3.93
C ALA A 159 57.16 0.46 -4.43
N GLU A 160 58.48 0.58 -4.60
CA GLU A 160 59.33 -0.55 -5.01
C GLU A 160 59.34 -1.69 -3.98
N GLN A 161 59.36 -1.37 -2.69
CA GLN A 161 59.25 -2.38 -1.62
C GLN A 161 57.93 -3.15 -1.71
N ILE A 162 56.81 -2.46 -1.93
CA ILE A 162 55.50 -3.10 -2.08
C ILE A 162 55.46 -4.02 -3.32
N PHE A 163 56.01 -3.58 -4.46
CA PHE A 163 56.09 -4.42 -5.65
C PHE A 163 56.99 -5.66 -5.46
N GLU A 164 58.07 -5.53 -4.68
CA GLU A 164 58.94 -6.64 -4.35
C GLU A 164 58.22 -7.65 -3.44
N GLU A 165 57.51 -7.17 -2.42
CA GLU A 165 56.70 -7.99 -1.51
C GLU A 165 55.63 -8.76 -2.29
N ILE A 166 54.88 -8.09 -3.18
CA ILE A 166 53.89 -8.70 -4.09
C ILE A 166 54.51 -9.77 -5.01
N THR A 167 55.75 -9.55 -5.46
CA THR A 167 56.42 -10.50 -6.36
C THR A 167 56.94 -11.70 -5.57
N SER A 168 57.34 -11.51 -4.32
CA SER A 168 57.84 -12.56 -3.42
C SER A 168 56.74 -13.44 -2.82
N SER A 169 55.51 -12.91 -2.68
CA SER A 169 54.37 -13.64 -2.11
C SER A 169 53.65 -14.56 -3.09
N ARG A 170 54.08 -14.57 -4.36
CA ARG A 170 53.43 -15.30 -5.46
C ARG A 170 54.23 -16.53 -5.87
#